data_AF-A0A9D4PV14-F1
#
_entry.id   AF-A0A9D4PV14-F1
#
_cell.length_a   1.000
_cell.length_b   1.000
_cell.length_c   1.000
_cell.angle_alpha   90.00
_cell.angle_beta   90.00
_cell.angle_gamma   90.00
#
_symmetry.space_group_name_H-M   'P 1'
#
loop_
_entity.id
_entity.type
_entity.pdbx_description
1 polymer ?
#
loop_
_entity_poly.entity_id
_entity_poly.type
_entity_poly.pdbx_seq_one_letter_code
_entity_poly.pdbx_strand_id
1 'polypeptide(L)'
;MSRNRKPLTLGEKLRIIEEAEKRNGATKASIARDLNIPESSLKTILVKKDSILLNAAKFGLNTKAAKDGKYAAMEKALVDQLQPLDAGVIKCMKQKYRKFLVQRRLAGMERKQLDKKLSVLDAMHYIASAWDAVTPETIANSFRHCSFNRSGACSTSEAALPVDDEPEFGSLKLPGSFADYVGADDDVAVCSEVSLDDIIETVRPDTAGTSDEEEMDDAAEASVSVPTYADVLCYVDHIRRSATCCQMLQLSKES
;
A
#
# COMPACT_ATOMS: atom_id res chain seq x y z
N MET A 1 -29.16 24.98 -20.53
CA MET A 1 -29.16 24.12 -19.33
C MET A 1 -28.14 23.00 -19.51
N SER A 2 -27.13 22.93 -18.64
CA SER A 2 -26.17 21.83 -18.65
C SER A 2 -26.91 20.53 -18.30
N ARG A 3 -26.81 19.49 -19.14
CA ARG A 3 -27.36 18.17 -18.81
C ARG A 3 -26.51 17.59 -17.67
N ASN A 4 -27.06 17.50 -16.47
CA ASN A 4 -26.44 16.81 -15.33
C ASN A 4 -26.19 15.34 -15.68
N ARG A 5 -24.99 15.03 -16.18
CA ARG A 5 -24.56 13.66 -16.45
C ARG A 5 -24.08 13.04 -15.15
N LYS A 6 -24.74 11.98 -14.70
CA LYS A 6 -24.25 11.18 -13.57
C LYS A 6 -22.95 10.48 -13.99
N PRO A 7 -21.82 10.70 -13.28
CA PRO A 7 -20.57 10.00 -13.58
C PRO A 7 -20.67 8.55 -13.12
N LEU A 8 -20.43 7.62 -14.05
CA LEU A 8 -20.43 6.17 -13.78
C LEU A 8 -19.02 5.68 -13.46
N THR A 9 -18.87 4.81 -12.44
CA THR A 9 -17.63 4.11 -12.13
C THR A 9 -17.28 3.07 -13.20
N LEU A 10 -16.03 2.61 -13.24
CA LEU A 10 -15.61 1.53 -14.13
C LEU A 10 -16.35 0.23 -13.80
N GLY A 11 -16.56 -0.08 -12.52
CA GLY A 11 -17.36 -1.22 -12.07
C GLY A 11 -18.82 -1.16 -12.50
N GLU A 12 -19.47 0.01 -12.41
CA GLU A 12 -20.83 0.20 -12.92
C GLU A 12 -20.90 -0.01 -14.44
N LYS A 13 -19.92 0.50 -15.19
CA LYS A 13 -19.83 0.28 -16.64
C LYS A 13 -19.62 -1.19 -16.98
N LEU A 14 -18.84 -1.94 -16.19
CA LEU A 14 -18.66 -3.39 -16.38
C LEU A 14 -19.94 -4.16 -16.14
N ARG A 15 -20.70 -3.82 -15.09
CA ARG A 15 -22.03 -4.41 -14.84
C ARG A 15 -23.00 -4.14 -15.99
N ILE A 16 -22.98 -2.92 -16.55
CA ILE A 16 -23.78 -2.55 -17.72
C ILE A 16 -23.39 -3.38 -18.95
N ILE A 17 -22.09 -3.61 -19.17
CA ILE A 17 -21.58 -4.46 -20.26
C ILE A 17 -22.05 -5.89 -20.07
N GLU A 18 -21.88 -6.46 -18.87
CA GLU A 18 -22.27 -7.83 -18.55
C GLU A 18 -23.78 -8.04 -18.75
N GLU A 19 -24.61 -7.09 -18.27
CA GLU A 19 -26.06 -7.16 -18.42
C GLU A 19 -26.51 -7.01 -19.88
N ALA A 20 -25.78 -6.22 -20.68
CA ALA A 20 -26.04 -6.10 -22.11
C ALA A 20 -25.67 -7.37 -22.88
N GLU A 21 -24.60 -8.07 -22.49
CA GLU A 21 -24.16 -9.32 -23.10
C GLU A 21 -25.06 -10.51 -22.73
N LYS A 22 -25.55 -10.55 -21.49
CA LYS A 22 -26.57 -11.53 -21.07
C LYS A 22 -27.87 -11.41 -21.90
N ARG A 23 -28.18 -10.20 -22.39
CA ARG A 23 -29.39 -9.88 -23.16
C ARG A 23 -29.10 -9.71 -24.65
N ASN A 24 -28.27 -10.58 -25.23
CA ASN A 24 -27.71 -10.49 -26.59
C ASN A 24 -28.72 -10.38 -27.76
N GLY A 25 -30.04 -10.42 -27.50
CA GLY A 25 -31.11 -10.20 -28.48
C GLY A 25 -32.08 -9.06 -28.15
N ALA A 26 -31.95 -8.40 -26.99
CA ALA A 26 -32.81 -7.28 -26.62
C ALA A 26 -32.39 -5.99 -27.35
N THR A 27 -33.36 -5.13 -27.65
CA THR A 27 -33.05 -3.82 -28.24
C THR A 27 -32.26 -2.98 -27.25
N LYS A 28 -31.22 -2.29 -27.73
CA LYS A 28 -30.38 -1.40 -26.91
C LYS A 28 -31.21 -0.32 -26.19
N ALA A 29 -32.31 0.12 -26.81
CA ALA A 29 -33.26 1.05 -26.20
C ALA A 29 -34.07 0.45 -25.03
N SER A 30 -34.31 -0.87 -25.03
CA SER A 30 -34.92 -1.57 -23.89
C SER A 30 -33.93 -1.70 -22.74
N ILE A 31 -32.71 -2.16 -23.04
CA ILE A 31 -31.63 -2.31 -22.05
C ILE A 31 -31.31 -0.96 -21.39
N ALA A 32 -31.26 0.13 -22.17
CA ALA A 32 -31.02 1.47 -21.65
C ALA A 32 -32.15 1.96 -20.70
N ARG A 33 -33.42 1.65 -21.00
CA ARG A 33 -34.56 1.96 -20.14
C ARG A 33 -34.50 1.18 -18.83
N ASP A 34 -34.23 -0.11 -18.90
CA ASP A 34 -34.18 -1.00 -17.72
C ASP A 34 -33.02 -0.62 -16.78
N LEU A 35 -31.88 -0.21 -17.36
CA LEU A 35 -30.70 0.25 -16.61
C LEU A 35 -30.78 1.74 -16.21
N ASN A 36 -31.87 2.43 -16.55
CA ASN A 36 -32.07 3.86 -16.29
C ASN A 36 -30.91 4.76 -16.77
N ILE A 37 -30.38 4.47 -17.97
CA ILE A 37 -29.30 5.25 -18.61
C ILE A 37 -29.73 5.73 -20.00
N PRO A 38 -29.20 6.87 -20.49
CA PRO A 38 -29.44 7.31 -21.86
C PRO A 38 -28.95 6.29 -22.88
N GLU A 39 -29.70 6.07 -23.96
CA GLU A 39 -29.31 5.13 -25.03
C GLU A 39 -27.94 5.49 -25.64
N SER A 40 -27.61 6.77 -25.72
CA SER A 40 -26.31 7.28 -26.16
C SER A 40 -25.17 6.86 -25.21
N SER A 41 -25.42 6.82 -23.91
CA SER A 41 -24.47 6.36 -22.89
C SER A 41 -24.24 4.85 -23.01
N LEU A 42 -25.30 4.05 -23.12
CA LEU A 42 -25.17 2.59 -23.32
C LEU A 42 -24.36 2.27 -24.58
N LYS A 43 -24.68 2.92 -25.70
CA LYS A 43 -23.93 2.75 -26.96
C LYS A 43 -22.45 3.08 -26.79
N THR A 44 -22.13 4.18 -26.12
CA THR A 44 -20.74 4.61 -25.88
C THR A 44 -19.99 3.61 -25.00
N ILE A 45 -20.64 3.10 -23.95
CA ILE A 45 -20.06 2.12 -23.03
C ILE A 45 -19.73 0.81 -23.77
N LEU A 46 -20.67 0.29 -24.58
CA LEU A 46 -20.45 -0.93 -25.35
C LEU A 46 -19.33 -0.77 -26.38
N VAL A 47 -19.24 0.38 -27.06
CA VAL A 47 -18.14 0.65 -28.02
C VAL A 47 -16.79 0.72 -27.32
N LYS A 48 -16.73 1.20 -26.08
CA LYS A 48 -15.49 1.32 -25.30
C LYS A 48 -15.23 0.13 -24.37
N LYS A 49 -15.90 -1.02 -24.58
CA LYS A 49 -15.81 -2.21 -23.72
C LYS A 49 -14.38 -2.59 -23.37
N ASP A 50 -13.51 -2.79 -24.36
CA ASP A 50 -12.14 -3.27 -24.14
C ASP A 50 -11.30 -2.25 -23.35
N SER A 51 -11.48 -0.97 -23.65
CA SER A 51 -10.83 0.11 -22.90
C SER A 51 -11.33 0.19 -21.46
N ILE A 52 -12.62 -0.06 -21.21
CA ILE A 52 -13.19 -0.07 -19.85
C ILE A 52 -12.65 -1.26 -19.06
N LEU A 53 -12.55 -2.45 -19.65
CA LEU A 53 -11.96 -3.64 -19.04
C LEU A 53 -10.49 -3.41 -18.66
N LEU A 54 -9.69 -2.89 -19.59
CA LEU A 54 -8.28 -2.60 -19.34
C LEU A 54 -8.08 -1.52 -18.28
N ASN A 55 -8.89 -0.46 -18.32
CA ASN A 55 -8.84 0.59 -17.32
C ASN A 55 -9.33 0.11 -15.95
N ALA A 56 -10.33 -0.78 -15.88
CA ALA A 56 -10.81 -1.34 -14.63
C ALA A 56 -9.73 -2.17 -13.94
N ALA A 57 -8.97 -2.96 -14.71
CA ALA A 57 -7.83 -3.70 -14.21
C ALA A 57 -6.70 -2.77 -13.72
N LYS A 58 -6.49 -1.63 -14.40
CA LYS A 58 -5.40 -0.70 -14.09
C LYS A 58 -5.70 0.27 -12.93
N PHE A 59 -6.92 0.81 -12.86
CA PHE A 59 -7.30 1.90 -11.96
C PHE A 59 -8.28 1.47 -10.86
N GLY A 60 -8.71 0.22 -10.84
CA GLY A 60 -9.70 -0.29 -9.90
C GLY A 60 -11.16 0.03 -10.30
N LEU A 61 -12.09 -0.67 -9.67
CA LEU A 61 -13.51 -0.67 -10.04
C LEU A 61 -14.24 0.63 -9.65
N ASN A 62 -13.81 1.28 -8.57
CA ASN A 62 -14.46 2.48 -8.03
C ASN A 62 -14.12 3.76 -8.82
N THR A 63 -13.17 3.69 -9.76
CA THR A 63 -12.70 4.85 -10.51
C THR A 63 -13.73 5.34 -11.54
N LYS A 64 -14.10 6.63 -11.49
CA LYS A 64 -15.06 7.25 -12.42
C LYS A 64 -14.43 7.70 -13.75
N ALA A 65 -13.14 8.06 -13.71
CA ALA A 65 -12.38 8.51 -14.87
C ALA A 65 -10.99 7.88 -14.89
N ALA A 66 -10.65 7.20 -15.99
CA ALA A 66 -9.29 6.71 -16.22
C ALA A 66 -8.40 7.89 -16.63
N LYS A 67 -7.73 8.49 -15.65
CA LYS A 67 -6.76 9.57 -15.84
C LYS A 67 -5.49 9.23 -15.08
N ASP A 68 -4.38 9.31 -15.80
CA ASP A 68 -3.04 9.20 -15.22
C ASP A 68 -2.45 10.60 -15.00
N GLY A 69 -1.47 10.67 -14.09
CA GLY A 69 -0.57 11.82 -13.98
C GLY A 69 0.22 12.04 -15.27
N LYS A 70 0.69 13.28 -15.48
CA LYS A 70 1.51 13.64 -16.66
C LYS A 70 2.74 12.75 -16.80
N TYR A 71 3.26 12.26 -15.69
CA TYR A 71 4.44 11.41 -15.61
C TYR A 71 4.16 10.09 -14.90
N ALA A 72 2.97 9.49 -15.08
CA ALA A 72 2.58 8.28 -14.36
C ALA A 72 3.59 7.12 -14.42
N ALA A 73 4.30 6.93 -15.54
CA ALA A 73 5.37 5.93 -15.63
C ALA A 73 6.57 6.26 -14.73
N MET A 74 6.93 7.55 -14.63
CA MET A 74 7.97 8.03 -13.72
C MET A 74 7.49 7.96 -12.27
N GLU A 75 6.26 8.36 -11.99
CA GLU A 75 5.66 8.29 -10.64
C GLU A 75 5.63 6.85 -10.15
N LYS A 76 5.23 5.90 -11.00
CA LYS A 76 5.29 4.48 -10.69
C LYS A 76 6.72 4.01 -10.45
N ALA A 77 7.65 4.32 -11.36
CA ALA A 77 9.05 3.94 -11.20
C ALA A 77 9.68 4.55 -9.94
N LEU A 78 9.30 5.79 -9.60
CA LEU A 78 9.73 6.48 -8.39
C LEU A 78 9.26 5.70 -7.15
N VAL A 79 7.97 5.36 -7.08
CA VAL A 79 7.44 4.57 -5.96
C VAL A 79 8.14 3.21 -5.88
N ASP A 80 8.17 2.44 -6.97
CA ASP A 80 8.79 1.11 -6.98
C ASP A 80 10.28 1.14 -6.57
N GLN A 81 11.01 2.20 -6.95
CA GLN A 81 12.44 2.32 -6.69
C GLN A 81 12.77 2.97 -5.33
N LEU A 82 11.85 3.70 -4.71
CA LEU A 82 12.06 4.43 -3.45
C LEU A 82 11.34 3.80 -2.24
N GLN A 83 10.90 2.53 -2.33
CA GLN A 83 10.31 1.79 -1.21
C GLN A 83 11.39 0.93 -0.51
N PRO A 84 12.15 1.47 0.47
CA PRO A 84 13.23 0.74 1.13
C PRO A 84 12.72 -0.46 1.93
N LEU A 85 11.44 -0.47 2.32
CA LEU A 85 10.85 -1.60 3.02
C LEU A 85 10.72 -2.82 2.10
N ASP A 86 10.23 -2.61 0.88
CA ASP A 86 10.09 -3.65 -0.16
C ASP A 86 11.45 -4.04 -0.73
N ALA A 87 12.43 -3.15 -0.70
CA ALA A 87 13.79 -3.42 -1.13
C ALA A 87 14.57 -4.38 -0.22
N GLY A 88 14.03 -4.85 0.92
CA GLY A 88 14.66 -5.94 1.65
C GLY A 88 14.29 -6.08 3.12
N VAL A 89 13.80 -5.02 3.77
CA VAL A 89 13.41 -5.05 5.19
C VAL A 89 12.26 -6.04 5.41
N ILE A 90 11.20 -5.96 4.59
CA ILE A 90 10.04 -6.86 4.68
C ILE A 90 10.47 -8.31 4.41
N LYS A 91 11.29 -8.53 3.38
CA LYS A 91 11.83 -9.85 3.05
C LYS A 91 12.61 -10.45 4.22
N CYS A 92 13.52 -9.68 4.82
CA CYS A 92 14.30 -10.10 5.99
C CYS A 92 13.40 -10.44 7.18
N MET A 93 12.43 -9.57 7.49
CA MET A 93 11.47 -9.80 8.56
C MET A 93 10.65 -11.09 8.33
N LYS A 94 10.14 -11.31 7.12
CA LYS A 94 9.41 -12.54 6.74
C LYS A 94 10.27 -13.79 6.96
N GLN A 95 11.54 -13.74 6.56
CA GLN A 95 12.49 -14.84 6.76
C GLN A 95 12.68 -15.16 8.25
N LYS A 96 12.93 -14.15 9.08
CA LYS A 96 13.10 -14.33 10.54
C LYS A 96 11.84 -14.87 11.20
N TYR A 97 10.66 -14.33 10.85
CA TYR A 97 9.37 -14.82 11.35
C TYR A 97 9.14 -16.31 11.01
N ARG A 98 9.37 -16.67 9.74
CA ARG A 98 9.22 -18.06 9.27
C ARG A 98 10.26 -18.99 9.88
N LYS A 99 11.48 -18.52 10.18
CA LYS A 99 12.47 -19.28 10.98
C LYS A 99 11.91 -19.63 12.35
N PHE A 100 11.30 -18.67 13.07
CA PHE A 100 10.68 -18.94 14.38
C PHE A 100 9.53 -19.96 14.28
N LEU A 101 8.72 -19.91 13.22
CA LEU A 101 7.67 -20.90 13.01
C LEU A 101 8.23 -22.32 12.87
N VAL A 102 9.31 -22.50 12.11
CA VAL A 102 9.92 -23.82 11.95
C VAL A 102 10.60 -24.27 13.24
N GLN A 103 11.35 -23.40 13.92
CA GLN A 103 11.96 -23.73 15.22
C GLN A 103 10.91 -24.17 16.25
N ARG A 104 9.76 -23.49 16.30
CA ARG A 104 8.61 -23.90 17.12
C ARG A 104 8.11 -25.30 16.78
N ARG A 105 8.00 -25.62 15.48
CA ARG A 105 7.57 -26.94 15.02
C ARG A 105 8.56 -28.03 15.43
N LEU A 106 9.85 -27.80 15.26
CA LEU A 106 10.91 -28.73 15.67
C LEU A 106 10.89 -28.96 17.19
N ALA A 107 10.82 -27.90 17.99
CA ALA A 107 10.71 -28.02 19.45
C ALA A 107 9.43 -28.77 19.88
N GLY A 108 8.33 -28.60 19.13
CA GLY A 108 7.10 -29.37 19.31
C GLY A 108 7.27 -30.86 19.01
N MET A 109 8.03 -31.22 17.98
CA MET A 109 8.35 -32.62 17.66
C MET A 109 9.13 -33.30 18.78
N GLU A 110 10.18 -32.64 19.28
CA GLU A 110 11.01 -33.16 20.38
C GLU A 110 10.19 -33.39 21.65
N ARG A 111 9.23 -32.50 21.92
CA ARG A 111 8.35 -32.57 23.10
C ARG A 111 7.08 -33.39 22.87
N LYS A 112 6.89 -34.00 21.69
CA LYS A 112 5.68 -34.72 21.26
C LYS A 112 4.39 -33.90 21.39
N GLN A 113 4.46 -32.58 21.13
CA GLN A 113 3.36 -31.61 21.22
C GLN A 113 3.07 -30.96 19.87
N LEU A 114 2.91 -31.78 18.82
CA LEU A 114 2.67 -31.31 17.46
C LEU A 114 1.31 -30.60 17.30
N ASP A 115 0.34 -31.00 18.12
CA ASP A 115 -1.05 -30.52 18.03
C ASP A 115 -1.23 -29.09 18.58
N LYS A 116 -0.19 -28.52 19.19
CA LYS A 116 -0.23 -27.16 19.74
C LYS A 116 -0.35 -26.14 18.61
N LYS A 117 -1.56 -25.60 18.44
CA LYS A 117 -1.86 -24.51 17.51
C LYS A 117 -1.03 -23.27 17.85
N LEU A 118 -0.75 -22.45 16.84
CA LEU A 118 -0.09 -21.15 17.02
C LEU A 118 -1.15 -20.18 17.55
N SER A 119 -0.92 -19.57 18.70
CA SER A 119 -1.79 -18.51 19.21
C SER A 119 -1.52 -17.20 18.47
N VAL A 120 -2.53 -16.32 18.41
CA VAL A 120 -2.33 -14.93 17.93
C VAL A 120 -1.28 -14.22 18.78
N LEU A 121 -1.26 -14.47 20.09
CA LEU A 121 -0.25 -13.91 20.99
C LEU A 121 1.17 -14.39 20.64
N ASP A 122 1.34 -15.69 20.35
CA ASP A 122 2.63 -16.23 19.91
C ASP A 122 3.06 -15.57 18.58
N ALA A 123 2.12 -15.40 17.66
CA ALA A 123 2.39 -14.73 16.37
C ALA A 123 2.83 -13.28 16.57
N MET A 124 2.17 -12.52 17.45
CA MET A 124 2.57 -11.15 17.80
C MET A 124 3.98 -11.09 18.38
N HIS A 125 4.31 -12.01 19.30
CA HIS A 125 5.67 -12.10 19.84
C HIS A 125 6.69 -12.42 18.75
N TYR A 126 6.38 -13.34 17.82
CA TYR A 126 7.30 -13.67 16.73
C TYR A 126 7.47 -12.51 15.74
N ILE A 127 6.44 -11.72 15.49
CA ILE A 127 6.53 -10.50 14.67
C ILE A 127 7.49 -9.51 15.34
N ALA A 128 7.33 -9.26 16.64
CA ALA A 128 8.20 -8.36 17.40
C ALA A 128 9.66 -8.87 17.40
N SER A 129 9.88 -10.15 17.73
CA SER A 129 11.23 -10.73 17.70
C SER A 129 11.84 -10.76 16.30
N ALA A 130 11.02 -10.93 15.25
CA ALA A 130 11.51 -10.91 13.88
C ALA A 130 11.95 -9.51 13.47
N TRP A 131 11.21 -8.49 13.89
CA TRP A 131 11.58 -7.09 13.70
C TRP A 131 12.89 -6.75 14.43
N ASP A 132 13.01 -7.11 15.71
CA ASP A 132 14.21 -6.86 16.51
C ASP A 132 15.44 -7.60 15.95
N ALA A 133 15.23 -8.72 15.26
CA ALA A 133 16.28 -9.48 14.58
C ALA A 133 16.71 -8.87 13.23
N VAL A 134 15.98 -7.88 12.70
CA VAL A 134 16.42 -7.13 11.50
C VAL A 134 17.54 -6.18 11.91
N THR A 135 18.73 -6.38 11.34
CA THR A 135 19.89 -5.57 11.72
C THR A 135 19.80 -4.15 11.12
N PRO A 136 20.39 -3.14 11.80
CA PRO A 136 20.53 -1.80 11.23
C PRO A 136 21.29 -1.79 9.89
N GLU A 137 22.16 -2.76 9.66
CA GLU A 137 22.89 -2.94 8.40
C GLU A 137 21.96 -3.36 7.26
N THR A 138 21.05 -4.32 7.49
CA THR A 138 20.04 -4.71 6.50
C THR A 138 19.16 -3.53 6.14
N ILE A 139 18.72 -2.75 7.12
CA ILE A 139 17.95 -1.52 6.89
C ILE A 139 18.78 -0.54 6.05
N ALA A 140 20.02 -0.25 6.43
CA ALA A 140 20.87 0.67 5.70
C ALA A 140 21.12 0.21 4.25
N ASN A 141 21.32 -1.09 4.02
CA ASN A 141 21.51 -1.67 2.70
C ASN A 141 20.25 -1.56 1.82
N SER A 142 19.06 -1.78 2.38
CA SER A 142 17.80 -1.58 1.65
C SER A 142 17.59 -0.10 1.26
N PHE A 143 17.92 0.84 2.15
CA PHE A 143 17.88 2.28 1.82
C PHE A 143 18.90 2.65 0.74
N ARG A 144 20.12 2.12 0.79
CA ARG A 144 21.13 2.31 -0.27
C ARG A 144 20.67 1.76 -1.61
N HIS A 145 20.00 0.61 -1.62
CA HIS A 145 19.44 0.00 -2.83
C HIS A 145 18.36 0.91 -3.47
N CYS A 146 17.58 1.61 -2.64
CA CYS A 146 16.66 2.66 -3.06
C CYS A 146 17.33 4.01 -3.38
N SER A 147 18.65 4.02 -3.61
CA SER A 147 19.45 5.22 -3.91
C SER A 147 19.48 6.28 -2.79
N PHE A 148 19.06 5.95 -1.57
CA PHE A 148 19.22 6.82 -0.39
C PHE A 148 20.63 6.68 0.18
N ASN A 149 21.62 7.17 -0.57
CA ASN A 149 22.99 7.23 -0.09
C ASN A 149 23.20 8.49 0.75
N ARG A 150 23.85 8.36 1.91
CA ARG A 150 24.39 9.55 2.61
C ARG A 150 25.38 10.20 1.65
N SER A 151 25.15 11.49 1.38
CA SER A 151 26.00 12.31 0.51
C SER A 151 27.47 12.15 0.91
N GLY A 152 28.24 11.40 0.12
CA GLY A 152 29.67 11.16 0.34
C GLY A 152 30.16 9.71 0.21
N ALA A 153 29.29 8.69 0.23
CA ALA A 153 29.71 7.30 0.04
C ALA A 153 29.34 6.81 -1.36
N CYS A 154 30.27 6.92 -2.31
CA CYS A 154 30.21 6.14 -3.55
C CYS A 154 30.61 4.70 -3.22
N SER A 155 29.66 3.79 -3.29
CA SER A 155 29.94 2.37 -3.41
C SER A 155 28.86 1.78 -4.31
N THR A 156 29.20 1.69 -5.59
CA THR A 156 28.62 0.69 -6.49
C THR A 156 29.05 -0.67 -5.95
N SER A 157 28.20 -1.27 -5.14
CA SER A 157 28.22 -2.72 -4.97
C SER A 157 26.80 -3.16 -5.23
N GLU A 158 26.62 -3.97 -6.27
CA GLU A 158 25.52 -4.95 -6.37
C GLU A 158 25.69 -5.98 -5.23
N ALA A 159 25.79 -5.50 -3.98
CA ALA A 159 25.70 -6.35 -2.83
C ALA A 159 24.24 -6.78 -2.78
N ALA A 160 23.99 -7.99 -3.29
CA ALA A 160 22.83 -8.76 -2.94
C ALA A 160 22.54 -8.48 -1.46
N LEU A 161 21.30 -8.07 -1.17
CA LEU A 161 20.83 -7.92 0.20
C LEU A 161 21.37 -9.10 0.99
N PRO A 162 21.97 -8.89 2.17
CA PRO A 162 22.32 -9.99 3.03
C PRO A 162 21.00 -10.65 3.43
N VAL A 163 20.55 -11.57 2.57
CA VAL A 163 19.78 -12.72 2.98
C VAL A 163 20.69 -13.32 4.01
N ASP A 164 20.22 -13.30 5.23
CA ASP A 164 20.80 -14.00 6.35
C ASP A 164 20.77 -15.48 5.93
N ASP A 165 21.73 -15.89 5.09
CA ASP A 165 22.03 -17.26 4.68
C ASP A 165 22.64 -17.93 5.92
N GLU A 166 21.84 -18.00 6.97
CA GLU A 166 22.15 -18.78 8.14
C GLU A 166 22.15 -20.25 7.69
N PRO A 167 23.32 -20.92 7.73
CA PRO A 167 23.53 -22.25 7.13
C PRO A 167 22.68 -23.36 7.76
N GLU A 168 21.98 -23.05 8.87
CA GLU A 168 21.07 -23.97 9.58
C GLU A 168 19.97 -24.55 8.69
N PHE A 169 19.40 -23.78 7.75
CA PHE A 169 18.28 -24.25 6.93
C PHE A 169 18.69 -24.90 5.61
N GLY A 170 19.85 -24.53 5.05
CA GLY A 170 20.36 -25.13 3.82
C GLY A 170 20.71 -26.62 3.93
N SER A 171 20.94 -27.10 5.15
CA SER A 171 21.27 -28.51 5.43
C SER A 171 20.04 -29.42 5.57
N LEU A 172 18.84 -28.86 5.73
CA LEU A 172 17.60 -29.63 5.87
C LEU A 172 17.11 -30.07 4.49
N LYS A 173 17.01 -31.38 4.27
CA LYS A 173 16.38 -31.95 3.06
C LYS A 173 14.86 -31.72 3.12
N LEU A 174 14.44 -30.53 2.70
CA LEU A 174 13.04 -30.14 2.63
C LEU A 174 12.48 -30.45 1.22
N PRO A 175 11.19 -30.82 1.11
CA PRO A 175 10.49 -30.83 -0.17
C PRO A 175 10.21 -29.39 -0.62
N GLY A 176 11.25 -28.68 -1.08
CA GLY A 176 11.18 -27.29 -1.56
C GLY A 176 12.34 -26.41 -1.06
N SER A 177 12.50 -25.24 -1.68
CA SER A 177 13.47 -24.23 -1.24
C SER A 177 12.94 -23.45 -0.03
N PHE A 178 13.82 -23.01 0.86
CA PHE A 178 13.45 -22.07 1.92
C PHE A 178 12.94 -20.75 1.35
N ALA A 179 13.44 -20.31 0.18
CA ALA A 179 12.95 -19.13 -0.49
C ALA A 179 11.47 -19.27 -0.91
N ASP A 180 11.08 -20.45 -1.41
CA ASP A 180 9.68 -20.74 -1.77
C ASP A 180 8.79 -20.71 -0.54
N TYR A 181 9.28 -21.25 0.59
CA TYR A 181 8.56 -21.15 1.85
C TYR A 181 8.41 -19.69 2.29
N VAL A 182 9.44 -18.86 2.10
CA VAL A 182 9.41 -17.44 2.48
C VAL A 182 8.41 -16.63 1.68
N GLY A 183 8.40 -16.81 0.36
CA GLY A 183 7.53 -16.08 -0.57
C GLY A 183 6.13 -16.68 -0.75
N ALA A 184 5.77 -17.71 0.02
CA ALA A 184 4.48 -18.40 -0.12
C ALA A 184 3.25 -17.49 0.08
N ASP A 185 3.42 -16.29 0.65
CA ASP A 185 2.37 -15.29 0.88
C ASP A 185 2.51 -14.04 0.01
N ASP A 186 3.41 -14.00 -0.98
CA ASP A 186 3.67 -12.78 -1.77
C ASP A 186 2.46 -12.37 -2.64
N ASP A 187 1.65 -13.33 -3.10
CA ASP A 187 0.44 -13.07 -3.89
C ASP A 187 -0.83 -12.87 -3.01
N VAL A 188 -0.70 -12.90 -1.69
CA VAL A 188 -1.84 -12.75 -0.77
C VAL A 188 -2.19 -11.27 -0.65
N ALA A 189 -3.41 -10.90 -1.01
CA ALA A 189 -3.91 -9.54 -0.79
C ALA A 189 -3.96 -9.21 0.72
N VAL A 190 -3.15 -8.25 1.16
CA VAL A 190 -2.98 -7.89 2.59
C VAL A 190 -4.01 -6.83 3.04
N CYS A 191 -4.42 -5.94 2.14
CA CYS A 191 -5.38 -4.88 2.43
C CYS A 191 -6.61 -5.02 1.52
N SER A 192 -7.80 -4.73 2.05
CA SER A 192 -8.96 -4.42 1.23
C SER A 192 -8.67 -3.16 0.40
N GLU A 193 -9.17 -3.10 -0.83
CA GLU A 193 -9.13 -1.86 -1.61
C GLU A 193 -9.90 -0.75 -0.87
N VAL A 194 -9.18 0.11 -0.15
CA VAL A 194 -9.77 1.31 0.47
C VAL A 194 -9.90 2.35 -0.63
N SER A 195 -11.11 2.78 -0.94
CA SER A 195 -11.28 3.83 -1.93
C SER A 195 -10.76 5.16 -1.39
N LEU A 196 -10.33 6.05 -2.29
CA LEU A 196 -9.93 7.41 -1.89
C LEU A 196 -11.05 8.14 -1.13
N ASP A 197 -12.31 7.84 -1.46
CA ASP A 197 -13.48 8.41 -0.79
C ASP A 197 -13.56 7.92 0.69
N ASP A 198 -13.28 6.64 0.96
CA ASP A 198 -13.27 6.07 2.32
C ASP A 198 -12.15 6.66 3.18
N ILE A 199 -10.98 6.93 2.59
CA ILE A 199 -9.85 7.59 3.28
C ILE A 199 -10.24 9.03 3.65
N ILE A 200 -10.84 9.76 2.72
CA ILE A 200 -11.28 11.15 2.95
C ILE A 200 -12.34 11.20 4.04
N GLU A 201 -13.26 10.23 4.07
CA GLU A 201 -14.28 10.13 5.10
C GLU A 201 -13.67 9.86 6.48
N THR A 202 -12.66 8.99 6.57
CA THR A 202 -11.97 8.68 7.84
C THR A 202 -11.12 9.84 8.38
N VAL A 203 -10.62 10.72 7.50
CA VAL A 203 -9.74 11.86 7.87
C VAL A 203 -10.56 13.12 8.16
N ARG A 204 -11.83 13.17 7.76
CA ARG A 204 -12.70 14.30 8.11
C ARG A 204 -12.95 14.31 9.62
N PRO A 205 -12.72 15.44 10.30
CA PRO A 205 -13.07 15.54 11.72
C PRO A 205 -14.58 15.37 11.88
N ASP A 206 -14.99 14.43 12.73
CA ASP A 206 -16.37 14.19 13.11
C ASP A 206 -17.01 15.50 13.59
N THR A 207 -17.84 16.09 12.75
CA THR A 207 -18.67 17.26 13.08
C THR A 207 -20.13 16.85 12.94
N ALA A 208 -20.54 15.90 13.78
CA ALA A 208 -21.94 15.60 14.13
C ALA A 208 -21.94 14.51 15.22
N GLY A 209 -22.55 14.64 16.39
CA GLY A 209 -23.34 15.69 16.98
C GLY A 209 -23.84 15.17 18.34
N THR A 210 -23.73 15.98 19.39
CA THR A 210 -24.66 15.88 20.51
C THR A 210 -25.52 17.13 20.43
N SER A 211 -26.81 16.88 20.28
CA SER A 211 -27.87 17.86 20.24
C SER A 211 -28.00 18.49 21.62
N ASP A 212 -27.81 19.80 21.71
CA ASP A 212 -28.69 20.66 22.50
C ASP A 212 -28.58 22.09 21.95
N GLU A 213 -29.73 22.61 21.54
CA GLU A 213 -29.95 23.99 21.13
C GLU A 213 -29.87 24.88 22.37
N GLU A 214 -28.86 25.74 22.50
CA GLU A 214 -28.97 27.06 23.16
C GLU A 214 -27.90 28.01 22.59
N GLU A 215 -28.19 29.30 22.66
CA GLU A 215 -27.74 30.35 21.75
C GLU A 215 -26.31 30.89 21.99
N MET A 216 -25.77 31.48 20.91
CA MET A 216 -24.89 32.67 20.89
C MET A 216 -23.54 32.56 21.61
N ASP A 217 -22.46 32.28 20.85
CA ASP A 217 -21.19 32.98 21.05
C ASP A 217 -20.32 32.99 19.77
N ASP A 218 -19.60 34.09 19.62
CA ASP A 218 -18.79 34.52 18.48
C ASP A 218 -17.47 33.72 18.43
N ALA A 219 -17.25 32.89 17.41
CA ALA A 219 -15.97 32.22 17.21
C ALA A 219 -15.64 32.05 15.72
N ALA A 220 -14.69 32.86 15.27
CA ALA A 220 -14.16 32.89 13.92
C ALA A 220 -13.81 31.50 13.38
N GLU A 221 -14.40 31.14 12.24
CA GLU A 221 -13.99 29.97 11.46
C GLU A 221 -12.53 30.12 11.05
N ALA A 222 -11.64 29.34 11.67
CA ALA A 222 -10.27 29.19 11.23
C ALA A 222 -10.27 28.37 9.92
N SER A 223 -10.35 29.04 8.78
CA SER A 223 -10.07 28.45 7.48
C SER A 223 -8.64 27.89 7.49
N VAL A 224 -8.49 26.56 7.51
CA VAL A 224 -7.18 25.93 7.36
C VAL A 224 -6.72 26.17 5.93
N SER A 225 -5.88 27.19 5.73
CA SER A 225 -5.30 27.50 4.43
C SER A 225 -4.37 26.37 4.02
N VAL A 226 -4.57 25.83 2.81
CA VAL A 226 -3.66 24.85 2.20
C VAL A 226 -2.26 25.48 2.15
N PRO A 227 -1.23 24.86 2.74
CA PRO A 227 0.12 25.41 2.77
C PRO A 227 0.62 25.70 1.35
N THR A 228 1.13 26.90 1.15
CA THR A 228 1.75 27.30 -0.11
C THR A 228 3.08 26.57 -0.31
N TYR A 229 3.56 26.51 -1.57
CA TYR A 229 4.85 25.90 -1.89
C TYR A 229 6.02 26.48 -1.07
N ALA A 230 5.95 27.78 -0.75
CA ALA A 230 6.92 28.44 0.13
C ALA A 230 6.90 27.87 1.57
N ASP A 231 5.72 27.55 2.09
CA ASP A 231 5.57 26.96 3.43
C ASP A 231 6.15 25.55 3.47
N VAL A 232 5.89 24.75 2.43
CA VAL A 232 6.48 23.41 2.27
C VAL A 232 8.01 23.48 2.27
N LEU A 233 8.59 24.42 1.53
CA LEU A 233 10.04 24.64 1.55
C LEU A 233 10.55 25.05 2.93
N CYS A 234 9.81 25.89 3.65
CA CYS A 234 10.17 26.30 5.01
C CYS A 234 10.16 25.10 5.98
N TYR A 235 9.16 24.22 5.89
CA TYR A 235 9.12 22.98 6.68
C TYR A 235 10.28 22.05 6.36
N VAL A 236 10.64 21.88 5.09
CA VAL A 236 11.79 21.06 4.67
C VAL A 236 13.10 21.63 5.23
N ASP A 237 13.29 22.95 5.18
CA ASP A 237 14.46 23.60 5.77
C ASP A 237 14.49 23.44 7.29
N HIS A 238 13.34 23.48 7.96
CA HIS A 238 13.26 23.22 9.40
C HIS A 238 13.69 21.79 9.73
N ILE A 239 13.21 20.81 8.98
CA ILE A 239 13.59 19.39 9.14
C ILE A 239 15.09 19.19 8.86
N ARG A 240 15.65 19.86 7.85
CA ARG A 240 17.09 19.80 7.56
C ARG A 240 17.91 20.36 8.72
N ARG A 241 17.50 21.51 9.29
CA ARG A 241 18.19 22.12 10.43
C ARG A 241 18.12 21.25 11.69
N SER A 242 16.96 20.67 11.99
CA SER A 242 16.80 19.79 13.14
C SER A 242 17.62 18.51 13.00
N ALA A 243 17.64 17.90 11.81
CA ALA A 243 18.48 16.73 11.54
C ALA A 243 19.98 17.03 11.71
N THR A 244 20.43 18.19 11.23
CA THR A 244 21.83 18.62 11.35
C THR A 244 22.21 18.91 12.82
N CYS A 245 21.29 19.51 13.59
CA CYS A 245 21.49 19.78 15.00
C CYS A 245 21.55 18.50 15.84
N CYS A 246 20.69 17.51 15.55
CA CYS A 246 20.75 16.19 16.19
C CYS A 246 22.09 15.48 15.91
N GLN A 247 22.63 15.61 14.69
CA GLN A 247 23.91 15.00 14.34
C GLN A 247 25.11 15.67 15.07
N MET A 248 25.05 16.99 15.29
CA MET A 248 26.04 17.72 16.09
C MET A 248 25.98 17.32 17.59
N LEU A 249 24.78 17.12 18.12
CA LEU A 249 24.57 16.70 19.51
C LEU A 249 25.02 15.26 19.78
N GLN A 250 24.99 14.39 18.77
CA GLN A 250 25.51 13.02 18.86
C GLN A 250 27.05 13.01 18.90
N LEU A 251 27.71 13.82 18.06
CA LEU A 251 29.17 13.95 18.04
C LEU A 251 29.74 14.58 19.34
N SER A 252 28.98 15.48 19.98
CA SER A 252 29.38 16.08 21.26
C SER A 252 29.28 15.14 22.47
N LYS A 253 28.60 13.99 22.35
CA LYS A 253 28.49 13.00 23.44
C LYS A 253 29.54 11.89 23.34
N GLU A 254 30.29 11.84 22.24
CA GLU A 254 31.33 10.84 21.95
C GLU A 254 32.76 11.41 22.14
N SER A 255 32.90 12.67 22.55
CA SER A 255 34.15 13.30 23.00
C SER A 255 34.15 13.51 24.52
#